data_AF-A0A075UL45-F1
#
_entry.id   AF-A0A075UL45-F1
#
_cell.length_a   1.000
_cell.length_b   1.000
_cell.length_c   1.000
_cell.angle_alpha   90.00
_cell.angle_beta   90.00
_cell.angle_gamma   90.00
#
_symmetry.space_group_name_H-M   'P 1'
#
loop_
_entity.id
_entity.type
_entity.pdbx_description
1 polymer ?
#
loop_
_entity_poly.entity_id
_entity_poly.type
_entity_poly.pdbx_seq_one_letter_code
_entity_poly.pdbx_strand_id
1 'polypeptide(L)'
;MPNSLPYDLANDEDAEHYIREALTPSHRDRWEALLADDRVSQTYRVLKTIEAQATHTATCRRDQIKLAEKQHDAGLMTAVEHTSQYREFIAWRERASRFNTVLHQYLALASDRVRQVHRDSVVESLQRSLLALAVAVDDHRQAHAGEESLADTALWARLQLLPWPNSANASYRLADAVAAERGRRGAARHIKKGLIEFQGTPVSGETVDVADLLLEITDHAQSTCERTRLVELWHQRTPDLLHSPAAQLAATKHNGRYTTHRLRRSLTYLELQGLIARTTHEITVLNRAALIALRRQWDEEHFPLDDADF
;
A
#
# COMPACT_ATOMS: atom_id res chain seq x y z
N MET A 1 -18.37 35.07 -16.02
CA MET A 1 -18.78 34.84 -14.61
C MET A 1 -18.68 33.34 -14.40
N PRO A 2 -17.77 32.81 -13.56
CA PRO A 2 -17.71 31.37 -13.36
C PRO A 2 -19.05 30.94 -12.76
N ASN A 3 -19.74 30.01 -13.42
CA ASN A 3 -21.02 29.50 -12.94
C ASN A 3 -20.80 28.83 -11.59
N SER A 4 -21.29 29.48 -10.52
CA SER A 4 -21.28 28.92 -9.17
C SER A 4 -22.00 27.58 -9.20
N LEU A 5 -21.29 26.51 -8.84
CA LEU A 5 -21.90 25.19 -8.66
C LEU A 5 -22.87 25.24 -7.47
N PRO A 6 -23.94 24.42 -7.48
CA PRO A 6 -24.99 24.48 -6.47
C PRO A 6 -24.60 23.82 -5.13
N TYR A 7 -23.33 23.47 -4.94
CA TYR A 7 -22.83 22.75 -3.76
C TYR A 7 -21.44 23.26 -3.33
N ASP A 8 -21.13 23.02 -2.06
CA ASP A 8 -19.89 23.45 -1.42
C ASP A 8 -18.71 22.48 -1.69
N LEU A 9 -17.48 22.97 -1.54
CA LEU A 9 -16.23 22.24 -1.75
C LEU A 9 -16.03 21.06 -0.80
N ALA A 10 -16.68 21.07 0.36
CA ALA A 10 -16.62 20.00 1.35
C ALA A 10 -17.76 18.98 1.22
N ASN A 11 -18.77 19.25 0.38
CA ASN A 11 -19.95 18.41 0.27
C ASN A 11 -19.82 17.46 -0.94
N ASP A 12 -19.15 16.33 -0.71
CA ASP A 12 -18.91 15.33 -1.74
C ASP A 12 -20.18 14.57 -2.16
N GLU A 13 -21.22 14.54 -1.31
CA GLU A 13 -22.48 13.84 -1.58
C GLU A 13 -23.33 14.61 -2.61
N ASP A 14 -23.50 15.91 -2.41
CA ASP A 14 -24.18 16.77 -3.40
C ASP A 14 -23.37 16.89 -4.70
N ALA A 15 -22.03 16.89 -4.58
CA ALA A 15 -21.14 16.84 -5.73
C ALA A 15 -21.31 15.53 -6.52
N GLU A 16 -21.45 14.38 -5.86
CA GLU A 16 -21.72 13.09 -6.52
C GLU A 16 -23.03 13.15 -7.31
N HIS A 17 -24.10 13.65 -6.69
CA HIS A 17 -25.38 13.77 -7.37
C HIS A 17 -25.27 14.64 -8.63
N TYR A 18 -24.65 15.81 -8.51
CA TYR A 18 -24.50 16.75 -9.61
C TYR A 18 -23.58 16.22 -10.73
N ILE A 19 -22.48 15.55 -10.38
CA ILE A 19 -21.54 14.97 -11.35
C ILE A 19 -22.20 13.81 -12.10
N ARG A 20 -23.02 13.00 -11.43
CA ARG A 20 -23.81 11.94 -12.11
C ARG A 20 -24.75 12.51 -13.15
N GLU A 21 -25.40 13.64 -12.87
CA GLU A 21 -26.21 14.32 -13.88
C GLU A 21 -25.34 14.88 -15.02
N ALA A 22 -24.19 15.48 -14.70
CA ALA A 22 -23.27 16.06 -15.68
C ALA A 22 -22.63 15.02 -16.62
N LEU A 23 -22.53 13.75 -16.21
CA LEU A 23 -22.11 12.63 -17.07
C LEU A 23 -23.12 12.31 -18.18
N THR A 24 -24.32 12.89 -18.13
CA THR A 24 -25.33 12.76 -19.17
C THR A 24 -24.98 13.65 -20.38
N PRO A 25 -25.14 13.20 -21.64
CA PRO A 25 -24.76 13.97 -22.83
C PRO A 25 -25.36 15.39 -22.92
N SER A 26 -26.50 15.62 -22.27
CA SER A 26 -27.25 16.87 -22.25
C SER A 26 -26.59 18.01 -21.46
N HIS A 27 -25.54 17.74 -20.69
CA HIS A 27 -24.98 18.67 -19.71
C HIS A 27 -23.46 18.88 -19.86
N ARG A 28 -22.96 18.85 -21.11
CA ARG A 28 -21.52 19.04 -21.41
C ARG A 28 -20.99 20.40 -20.97
N ASP A 29 -21.83 21.41 -20.95
CA ASP A 29 -21.56 22.78 -20.51
C ASP A 29 -21.22 22.88 -19.01
N ARG A 30 -21.64 21.91 -18.18
CA ARG A 30 -21.35 21.89 -16.74
C ARG A 30 -19.89 21.55 -16.42
N TRP A 31 -19.17 20.92 -17.35
CA TRP A 31 -17.81 20.42 -17.10
C TRP A 31 -16.75 21.52 -16.98
N GLU A 32 -16.95 22.68 -17.59
CA GLU A 32 -16.02 23.81 -17.46
C GLU A 32 -15.95 24.30 -16.00
N ALA A 33 -17.09 24.35 -15.31
CA ALA A 33 -17.15 24.71 -13.89
C ALA A 33 -16.64 23.58 -12.98
N LEU A 34 -16.91 22.32 -13.32
CA LEU A 34 -16.42 21.15 -12.56
C LEU A 34 -14.90 20.97 -12.64
N LEU A 35 -14.28 21.40 -13.75
CA LEU A 35 -12.84 21.32 -13.99
C LEU A 35 -12.12 22.64 -13.65
N ALA A 36 -12.78 23.59 -13.00
CA ALA A 36 -12.14 24.81 -12.49
C ALA A 36 -11.13 24.48 -11.38
N ASP A 37 -10.11 25.33 -11.21
CA ASP A 37 -8.93 25.02 -10.37
C ASP A 37 -9.27 24.80 -8.91
N ASP A 38 -10.27 25.51 -8.40
CA ASP A 38 -10.78 25.37 -7.04
C ASP A 38 -11.64 24.11 -6.84
N ARG A 39 -12.15 23.52 -7.93
CA ARG A 39 -13.14 22.42 -7.90
C ARG A 39 -12.59 21.07 -8.39
N VAL A 40 -11.52 21.09 -9.17
CA VAL A 40 -11.04 19.90 -9.90
C VAL A 40 -10.65 18.75 -8.98
N SER A 41 -10.09 19.03 -7.79
CA SER A 41 -9.73 18.00 -6.80
C SER A 41 -10.96 17.28 -6.25
N GLN A 42 -12.01 18.04 -5.92
CA GLN A 42 -13.29 17.50 -5.47
C GLN A 42 -13.92 16.64 -6.58
N THR A 43 -13.99 17.19 -7.80
CA THR A 43 -14.53 16.50 -8.98
C THR A 43 -13.80 15.18 -9.25
N TYR A 44 -12.46 15.18 -9.18
CA TYR A 44 -11.67 13.97 -9.40
C TYR A 44 -11.95 12.87 -8.37
N ARG A 45 -11.96 13.22 -7.09
CA ARG A 45 -12.27 12.30 -6.00
C ARG A 45 -13.67 11.69 -6.14
N VAL A 46 -14.67 12.52 -6.46
CA VAL A 46 -16.04 12.06 -6.68
C VAL A 46 -16.15 11.15 -7.91
N LEU A 47 -15.46 11.47 -9.00
CA LEU A 47 -15.40 10.59 -10.18
C LEU A 47 -14.80 9.22 -9.87
N LYS A 48 -13.78 9.16 -9.00
CA LYS A 48 -13.20 7.91 -8.51
C LYS A 48 -14.19 7.09 -7.68
N THR A 49 -14.97 7.74 -6.83
CA THR A 49 -16.06 7.09 -6.08
C THR A 49 -17.12 6.51 -7.03
N ILE A 50 -17.54 7.26 -8.05
CA ILE A 50 -18.49 6.81 -9.06
C ILE A 50 -17.94 5.62 -9.85
N GLU A 51 -16.65 5.66 -10.23
CA GLU A 51 -15.95 4.54 -10.89
C GLU A 51 -15.99 3.28 -10.04
N ALA A 52 -15.61 3.37 -8.76
CA ALA A 52 -15.61 2.24 -7.83
C ALA A 52 -17.02 1.62 -7.67
N GLN A 53 -18.06 2.46 -7.53
CA GLN A 53 -19.44 1.99 -7.45
C GLN A 53 -19.92 1.36 -8.76
N ALA A 54 -19.51 1.87 -9.92
CA ALA A 54 -19.82 1.28 -11.21
C ALA A 54 -19.17 -0.11 -11.38
N THR A 55 -17.90 -0.26 -10.97
CA THR A 55 -17.19 -1.55 -10.97
C THR A 55 -17.85 -2.55 -10.01
N HIS A 56 -18.25 -2.10 -8.82
CA HIS A 56 -18.98 -2.93 -7.86
C HIS A 56 -20.32 -3.41 -8.44
N THR A 57 -21.11 -2.49 -9.00
CA THR A 57 -22.38 -2.81 -9.66
C THR A 57 -22.20 -3.80 -10.80
N ALA A 58 -21.15 -3.64 -11.61
CA ALA A 58 -20.84 -4.55 -12.70
C ALA A 58 -20.52 -5.96 -12.21
N THR A 59 -19.81 -6.06 -11.09
CA THR A 59 -19.48 -7.34 -10.44
C THR A 59 -20.76 -8.02 -9.95
N CYS A 60 -21.59 -7.31 -9.18
CA CYS A 60 -22.86 -7.84 -8.68
C CYS A 60 -23.79 -8.29 -9.80
N ARG A 61 -23.92 -7.50 -10.88
CA ARG A 61 -24.76 -7.86 -12.05
C ARG A 61 -24.22 -9.08 -12.79
N ARG A 62 -22.90 -9.23 -12.90
CA ARG A 62 -22.28 -10.43 -13.49
C ARG A 62 -22.55 -11.67 -12.65
N ASP A 63 -22.47 -11.55 -11.33
CA ASP A 63 -22.73 -12.66 -10.42
C ASP A 63 -24.22 -13.04 -10.39
N GLN A 64 -25.13 -12.06 -10.53
CA GLN A 64 -26.57 -12.31 -10.71
C GLN A 64 -26.86 -13.15 -11.96
N ILE A 65 -26.23 -12.85 -13.10
CA ILE A 65 -26.40 -13.65 -14.33
C ILE A 65 -25.82 -15.06 -14.19
N LYS A 66 -24.64 -15.20 -13.57
CA LYS A 66 -24.08 -16.54 -13.29
C LYS A 66 -25.00 -17.36 -12.38
N LEU A 67 -25.67 -16.71 -11.43
CA LEU A 67 -26.65 -17.38 -10.58
C LEU A 67 -27.89 -17.78 -11.37
N ALA A 68 -28.40 -16.91 -12.25
CA ALA A 68 -29.53 -17.20 -13.12
C ALA A 68 -29.24 -18.37 -14.07
N GLU A 69 -28.04 -18.43 -14.65
CA GLU A 69 -27.56 -19.56 -15.46
C GLU A 69 -27.62 -20.88 -14.68
N LYS A 70 -27.07 -20.89 -13.45
CA LYS A 70 -27.13 -22.08 -12.57
C LYS A 70 -28.55 -22.48 -12.20
N GLN A 71 -29.44 -21.52 -11.97
CA GLN A 71 -30.85 -21.77 -11.63
C GLN A 71 -31.63 -22.33 -12.83
N HIS A 72 -31.34 -21.85 -14.03
CA HIS A 72 -31.88 -22.40 -15.27
C HIS A 72 -31.41 -23.84 -15.49
N ASP A 73 -30.11 -24.11 -15.33
CA ASP A 73 -29.55 -25.46 -15.48
C ASP A 73 -30.08 -26.45 -14.44
N ALA A 74 -30.40 -25.97 -13.23
CA ALA A 74 -31.04 -26.75 -12.17
C ALA A 74 -32.56 -26.93 -12.36
N GLY A 75 -33.17 -26.36 -13.41
CA GLY A 75 -34.61 -26.41 -13.67
C GLY A 75 -35.45 -25.57 -12.69
N LEU A 76 -34.82 -24.68 -11.90
CA LEU A 76 -35.46 -23.81 -10.92
C LEU A 76 -35.92 -22.47 -11.53
N MET A 77 -35.55 -22.20 -12.77
CA MET A 77 -35.92 -21.01 -13.53
C MET A 77 -36.43 -21.41 -14.91
N THR A 78 -37.53 -20.80 -15.35
CA THR A 78 -38.07 -21.09 -16.69
C THR A 78 -37.20 -20.47 -17.79
N ALA A 79 -37.22 -21.06 -18.99
CA ALA A 79 -36.48 -20.53 -20.14
C ALA A 79 -36.91 -19.09 -20.52
N VAL A 80 -38.16 -18.72 -20.25
CA VAL A 80 -38.70 -17.38 -20.50
C VAL A 80 -38.12 -16.36 -19.51
N GLU A 81 -38.07 -16.70 -18.22
CA GLU A 81 -37.47 -15.85 -17.17
C GLU A 81 -35.97 -15.65 -17.41
N HIS A 82 -35.25 -16.73 -17.74
CA HIS A 82 -33.82 -16.67 -18.07
C HIS A 82 -33.56 -15.75 -19.28
N THR A 83 -34.36 -15.89 -20.35
CA THR A 83 -34.24 -15.04 -21.53
C THR A 83 -34.53 -13.57 -21.23
N SER A 84 -35.51 -13.28 -20.36
CA SER A 84 -35.82 -11.90 -19.95
C SER A 84 -34.67 -11.28 -19.16
N GLN A 85 -34.14 -11.99 -18.16
CA GLN A 85 -33.00 -11.51 -17.35
C GLN A 85 -31.75 -11.29 -18.20
N TYR A 86 -31.49 -12.18 -19.17
CA TYR A 86 -30.36 -12.04 -20.07
C TYR A 86 -30.50 -10.82 -20.99
N ARG A 87 -31.70 -10.55 -21.51
CA ARG A 87 -31.98 -9.33 -22.30
C ARG A 87 -31.79 -8.06 -21.48
N GLU A 88 -32.29 -8.04 -20.24
CA GLU A 88 -32.09 -6.90 -19.32
C GLU A 88 -30.61 -6.67 -19.03
N PHE A 89 -29.83 -7.74 -18.84
CA PHE A 89 -28.40 -7.65 -18.65
C PHE A 89 -27.66 -7.11 -19.88
N ILE A 90 -27.99 -7.56 -21.09
CA ILE A 90 -27.40 -7.01 -22.33
C ILE A 90 -27.72 -5.51 -22.44
N ALA A 91 -28.99 -5.13 -22.27
CA ALA A 91 -29.42 -3.74 -22.34
C ALA A 91 -28.76 -2.86 -21.25
N TRP A 92 -28.53 -3.41 -20.05
CA TRP A 92 -27.75 -2.76 -19.01
C TRP A 92 -26.27 -2.63 -19.42
N ARG A 93 -25.65 -3.70 -19.94
CA ARG A 93 -24.22 -3.72 -20.33
C ARG A 93 -23.91 -2.69 -21.41
N GLU A 94 -24.81 -2.54 -22.39
CA GLU A 94 -24.68 -1.50 -23.42
C GLU A 94 -24.73 -0.09 -22.84
N ARG A 95 -25.69 0.18 -21.93
CA ARG A 95 -25.79 1.48 -21.23
C ARG A 95 -24.56 1.73 -20.35
N ALA A 96 -24.11 0.72 -19.60
CA ALA A 96 -22.94 0.79 -18.74
C ALA A 96 -21.65 1.03 -19.53
N SER A 97 -21.49 0.41 -20.70
CA SER A 97 -20.34 0.64 -21.57
C SER A 97 -20.24 2.09 -22.06
N ARG A 98 -21.38 2.67 -22.49
CA ARG A 98 -21.45 4.08 -22.89
C ARG A 98 -21.16 5.01 -21.72
N PHE A 99 -21.76 4.75 -20.56
CA PHE A 99 -21.51 5.49 -19.34
C PHE A 99 -20.03 5.44 -18.94
N ASN A 100 -19.43 4.25 -18.90
CA ASN A 100 -18.02 4.07 -18.56
C ASN A 100 -17.10 4.80 -19.54
N THR A 101 -17.41 4.81 -20.84
CA THR A 101 -16.62 5.55 -21.82
C THR A 101 -16.58 7.04 -21.49
N VAL A 102 -17.74 7.64 -21.19
CA VAL A 102 -17.85 9.06 -20.81
C VAL A 102 -17.17 9.33 -19.46
N LEU A 103 -17.39 8.44 -18.48
CA LEU A 103 -16.77 8.54 -17.16
C LEU A 103 -15.25 8.56 -17.25
N HIS A 104 -14.64 7.62 -17.97
CA HIS A 104 -13.18 7.53 -18.10
C HIS A 104 -12.60 8.71 -18.88
N GLN A 105 -13.33 9.23 -19.86
CA GLN A 105 -12.92 10.45 -20.57
C GLN A 105 -12.79 11.64 -19.60
N TYR A 106 -13.81 11.89 -18.78
CA TYR A 106 -13.78 13.00 -17.83
C TYR A 106 -12.85 12.75 -16.63
N LEU A 107 -12.68 11.49 -16.22
CA LEU A 107 -11.70 11.12 -15.21
C LEU A 107 -10.27 11.42 -15.69
N ALA A 108 -9.97 11.16 -16.97
CA ALA A 108 -8.68 11.54 -17.56
C ALA A 108 -8.49 13.06 -17.59
N LEU A 109 -9.51 13.82 -18.02
CA LEU A 109 -9.46 15.29 -18.04
C LEU A 109 -9.30 15.90 -16.64
N ALA A 110 -10.05 15.41 -15.65
CA ALA A 110 -9.95 15.84 -14.26
C ALA A 110 -8.57 15.48 -13.67
N SER A 111 -8.08 14.27 -13.95
CA SER A 111 -6.73 13.84 -13.56
C SER A 111 -5.65 14.78 -14.11
N ASP A 112 -5.72 15.13 -15.39
CA ASP A 112 -4.75 16.04 -16.02
C ASP A 112 -4.84 17.46 -15.46
N ARG A 113 -6.04 17.93 -15.12
CA ARG A 113 -6.23 19.27 -14.55
C ARG A 113 -5.83 19.34 -13.07
N VAL A 114 -6.13 18.31 -12.28
CA VAL A 114 -5.61 18.15 -10.91
C VAL A 114 -4.09 18.22 -10.92
N ARG A 115 -3.43 17.50 -11.84
CA ARG A 115 -1.97 17.54 -11.99
C ARG A 115 -1.44 18.96 -12.27
N GLN A 116 -2.13 19.72 -13.12
CA GLN A 116 -1.72 21.10 -13.42
C GLN A 116 -1.88 22.04 -12.21
N VAL A 117 -2.93 21.86 -11.40
CA VAL A 117 -3.23 22.70 -10.23
C VAL A 117 -2.26 22.44 -9.08
N HIS A 118 -1.95 21.17 -8.78
CA HIS A 118 -1.09 20.83 -7.64
C HIS A 118 0.39 21.11 -7.92
N ARG A 119 0.77 21.43 -9.17
CA ARG A 119 2.18 21.55 -9.61
C ARG A 119 3.04 20.32 -9.32
N ASP A 120 2.44 19.21 -8.86
CA ASP A 120 3.06 17.90 -8.72
C ASP A 120 3.48 17.45 -10.11
N SER A 121 4.78 17.44 -10.33
CA SER A 121 5.32 17.01 -11.60
C SER A 121 4.95 15.54 -11.82
N VAL A 122 4.57 15.15 -13.05
CA VAL A 122 4.39 13.74 -13.44
C VAL A 122 5.60 12.90 -12.98
N VAL A 123 6.76 13.53 -12.94
CA VAL A 123 8.01 12.97 -12.42
C VAL A 123 7.90 12.60 -10.94
N GLU A 124 7.38 13.46 -10.06
CA GLU A 124 7.24 13.16 -8.62
C GLU A 124 6.18 12.08 -8.35
N SER A 125 5.04 12.13 -9.04
CA SER A 125 4.03 11.07 -8.93
C SER A 125 4.57 9.72 -9.44
N LEU A 126 5.24 9.72 -10.59
CA LEU A 126 5.92 8.54 -11.12
C LEU A 126 7.02 8.06 -10.18
N GLN A 127 7.82 8.95 -9.59
CA GLN A 127 8.82 8.63 -8.59
C GLN A 127 8.18 7.94 -7.38
N ARG A 128 7.11 8.49 -6.81
CA ARG A 128 6.39 7.89 -5.68
C ARG A 128 5.87 6.49 -6.02
N SER A 129 5.16 6.33 -7.14
CA SER A 129 4.65 5.02 -7.57
C SER A 129 5.77 4.02 -7.88
N LEU A 130 6.87 4.47 -8.49
CA LEU A 130 8.02 3.64 -8.81
C LEU A 130 8.78 3.22 -7.54
N LEU A 131 8.89 4.10 -6.53
CA LEU A 131 9.46 3.74 -5.22
C LEU A 131 8.58 2.75 -4.48
N ALA A 132 7.26 2.99 -4.44
CA ALA A 132 6.32 2.07 -3.82
C ALA A 132 6.40 0.67 -4.44
N LEU A 133 6.40 0.60 -5.78
CA LEU A 133 6.56 -0.65 -6.52
C LEU A 133 7.92 -1.30 -6.22
N ALA A 134 9.01 -0.52 -6.23
CA ALA A 134 10.35 -1.05 -5.99
C ALA A 134 10.53 -1.58 -4.57
N VAL A 135 9.97 -0.90 -3.56
CA VAL A 135 9.92 -1.38 -2.18
C VAL A 135 9.11 -2.68 -2.10
N ALA A 136 7.95 -2.73 -2.75
CA ALA A 136 7.10 -3.92 -2.76
C ALA A 136 7.79 -5.13 -3.43
N VAL A 137 8.51 -4.91 -4.53
CA VAL A 137 9.30 -5.96 -5.20
C VAL A 137 10.49 -6.38 -4.34
N ASP A 138 11.15 -5.45 -3.65
CA ASP A 138 12.23 -5.81 -2.74
C ASP A 138 11.73 -6.61 -1.53
N ASP A 139 10.56 -6.28 -0.98
CA ASP A 139 9.92 -7.08 0.06
C ASP A 139 9.62 -8.49 -0.43
N HIS A 140 9.10 -8.63 -1.65
CA HIS A 140 8.88 -9.93 -2.28
C HIS A 140 10.19 -10.70 -2.46
N ARG A 141 11.25 -10.04 -2.93
CA ARG A 141 12.59 -10.62 -3.04
C ARG A 141 13.08 -11.13 -1.68
N GLN A 142 12.96 -10.33 -0.63
CA GLN A 142 13.35 -10.76 0.71
C GLN A 142 12.50 -11.91 1.22
N ALA A 143 11.21 -11.97 0.87
CA ALA A 143 10.32 -13.06 1.24
C ALA A 143 10.68 -14.39 0.58
N HIS A 144 11.32 -14.34 -0.59
CA HIS A 144 11.73 -15.51 -1.36
C HIS A 144 13.25 -15.68 -1.46
N ALA A 145 14.04 -14.94 -0.67
CA ALA A 145 15.50 -15.00 -0.71
C ALA A 145 16.01 -16.43 -0.44
N GLY A 146 16.73 -17.05 -1.38
CA GLY A 146 17.14 -18.46 -1.35
C GLY A 146 16.20 -19.46 -2.05
N GLU A 147 15.00 -19.05 -2.50
CA GLU A 147 14.02 -19.86 -3.26
C GLU A 147 13.84 -19.37 -4.70
N GLU A 148 14.86 -18.74 -5.25
CA GLU A 148 14.68 -17.75 -6.32
C GLU A 148 14.75 -18.46 -7.69
N SER A 149 13.72 -18.29 -8.52
CA SER A 149 13.78 -18.84 -9.87
C SER A 149 14.76 -18.04 -10.73
N LEU A 150 15.26 -18.63 -11.82
CA LEU A 150 16.09 -17.91 -12.79
C LEU A 150 15.38 -16.66 -13.36
N ALA A 151 14.04 -16.71 -13.46
CA ALA A 151 13.24 -15.57 -13.91
C ALA A 151 13.23 -14.45 -12.86
N ASP A 152 13.14 -14.81 -11.57
CA ASP A 152 13.18 -13.86 -10.46
C ASP A 152 14.54 -13.17 -10.39
N THR A 153 15.63 -13.94 -10.47
CA THR A 153 17.00 -13.42 -10.48
C THR A 153 17.24 -12.47 -11.66
N ALA A 154 16.72 -12.80 -12.85
CA ALA A 154 16.83 -11.94 -14.04
C ALA A 154 16.01 -10.64 -13.90
N LEU A 155 14.79 -10.73 -13.35
CA LEU A 155 13.94 -9.58 -13.08
C LEU A 155 14.62 -8.62 -12.07
N TRP A 156 15.13 -9.15 -10.98
CA TRP A 156 15.77 -8.34 -9.93
C TRP A 156 17.05 -7.70 -10.39
N ALA A 157 17.89 -8.41 -11.16
CA ALA A 157 19.08 -7.82 -11.78
C ALA A 157 18.70 -6.62 -12.67
N ARG A 158 17.58 -6.72 -13.40
CA ARG A 158 17.09 -5.63 -14.25
C ARG A 158 16.56 -4.44 -13.45
N LEU A 159 15.88 -4.69 -12.33
CA LEU A 159 15.39 -3.65 -11.42
C LEU A 159 16.52 -2.90 -10.70
N GLN A 160 17.62 -3.57 -10.38
CA GLN A 160 18.79 -2.91 -9.78
C GLN A 160 19.48 -1.90 -10.71
N LEU A 161 19.38 -2.12 -12.03
CA LEU A 161 20.00 -1.27 -13.04
C LEU A 161 19.09 -0.14 -13.53
N LEU A 162 17.83 -0.11 -13.09
CA LEU A 162 16.89 0.93 -13.48
C LEU A 162 17.31 2.28 -12.88
N PRO A 163 17.48 3.32 -13.72
CA PRO A 163 17.79 4.66 -13.23
C PRO A 163 16.59 5.20 -12.46
N TRP A 164 16.86 5.89 -11.36
CA TRP A 164 15.84 6.66 -10.65
C TRP A 164 15.50 7.91 -11.47
N PRO A 165 14.22 8.22 -11.72
CA PRO A 165 13.84 9.31 -12.59
C PRO A 165 14.00 10.67 -11.89
N ASN A 166 15.24 11.11 -11.62
CA ASN A 166 15.55 12.44 -11.10
C ASN A 166 16.25 13.29 -12.16
N SER A 167 15.77 14.52 -12.37
CA SER A 167 16.35 15.49 -13.32
C SER A 167 17.77 15.92 -12.96
N ALA A 168 18.20 15.72 -11.70
CA ALA A 168 19.48 16.22 -11.19
C ALA A 168 20.62 15.19 -11.19
N ASN A 169 20.36 13.88 -11.27
CA ASN A 169 21.42 12.86 -11.17
C ASN A 169 21.06 11.56 -11.91
N ALA A 170 21.55 11.43 -13.15
CA ALA A 170 21.36 10.23 -13.98
C ALA A 170 22.06 8.96 -13.41
N SER A 171 22.93 9.12 -12.42
CA SER A 171 23.67 8.04 -11.75
C SER A 171 22.95 7.46 -10.52
N TYR A 172 21.88 8.11 -10.02
CA TYR A 172 21.12 7.60 -8.89
C TYR A 172 20.21 6.45 -9.34
N ARG A 173 20.35 5.27 -8.74
CA ARG A 173 19.61 4.06 -9.15
C ARG A 173 18.38 3.86 -8.28
N LEU A 174 17.43 3.11 -8.82
CA LEU A 174 16.24 2.68 -8.07
C LEU A 174 16.62 1.92 -6.78
N ALA A 175 17.67 1.11 -6.83
CA ALA A 175 18.19 0.41 -5.66
C ALA A 175 18.67 1.37 -4.55
N ASP A 176 19.29 2.49 -4.91
CA ASP A 176 19.76 3.50 -3.96
C ASP A 176 18.58 4.24 -3.31
N ALA A 177 17.52 4.50 -4.08
CA ALA A 177 16.27 5.09 -3.59
C ALA A 177 15.56 4.17 -2.59
N VAL A 178 15.48 2.86 -2.89
CA VAL A 178 14.92 1.86 -1.98
C VAL A 178 15.75 1.75 -0.70
N ALA A 179 17.09 1.73 -0.81
CA ALA A 179 17.98 1.69 0.34
C ALA A 179 17.84 2.94 1.24
N ALA A 180 17.77 4.13 0.63
CA ALA A 180 17.57 5.39 1.35
C ALA A 180 16.21 5.43 2.05
N GLU A 181 15.13 4.99 1.38
CA GLU A 181 13.79 4.94 1.96
C GLU A 181 13.73 3.96 3.14
N ARG A 182 14.40 2.81 3.05
CA ARG A 182 14.50 1.87 4.17
C ARG A 182 15.30 2.43 5.33
N GLY A 183 16.43 3.09 5.07
CA GLY A 183 17.21 3.78 6.10
C GLY A 183 16.37 4.82 6.83
N ARG A 184 15.59 5.61 6.09
CA ARG A 184 14.66 6.60 6.64
C ARG A 184 13.60 5.96 7.54
N ARG A 185 12.95 4.89 7.07
CA ARG A 185 11.90 4.19 7.83
C ARG A 185 12.44 3.55 9.10
N GLY A 186 13.58 2.84 9.01
CA GLY A 186 14.26 2.23 10.15
C GLY A 186 14.56 3.25 11.26
N ALA A 187 15.22 4.36 10.91
CA ALA A 187 15.51 5.44 11.86
C ALA A 187 14.24 6.04 12.50
N ALA A 188 13.15 6.14 11.73
CA ALA A 188 11.89 6.68 12.21
C ALA A 188 11.09 5.71 13.12
N ARG A 189 11.30 4.39 13.03
CA ARG A 189 10.65 3.40 13.93
C ARG A 189 11.07 3.58 15.39
N HIS A 190 12.29 4.05 15.62
CA HIS A 190 12.82 4.33 16.95
C HIS A 190 12.22 5.58 17.61
N ILE A 191 11.73 6.52 16.80
CA ILE A 191 11.25 7.83 17.25
C ILE A 191 9.72 7.83 17.40
N LYS A 192 9.01 7.09 16.53
CA LYS A 192 7.55 7.07 16.52
C LYS A 192 7.01 6.23 17.67
N LYS A 193 6.33 6.88 18.62
CA LYS A 193 5.58 6.22 19.69
C LYS A 193 4.26 5.68 19.13
N GLY A 194 4.35 4.54 18.44
CA GLY A 194 3.21 3.80 17.89
C GLY A 194 3.21 2.35 18.37
N LEU A 195 2.02 1.76 18.41
CA LEU A 195 1.84 0.32 18.50
C LEU A 195 0.96 -0.07 17.33
N ILE A 196 1.30 -1.17 16.66
CA ILE A 196 0.42 -1.80 15.66
C ILE A 196 -0.18 -3.07 16.26
N GLU A 197 -1.34 -3.51 15.77
CA GLU A 197 -1.90 -4.80 16.15
C GLU A 197 -1.49 -5.88 15.15
N PHE A 198 -0.57 -6.77 15.52
CA PHE A 198 -0.16 -7.90 14.69
C PHE A 198 -0.60 -9.21 15.35
N GLN A 199 -1.37 -10.02 14.62
CA GLN A 199 -1.92 -11.30 15.10
C GLN A 199 -2.64 -11.14 16.46
N GLY A 200 -3.47 -10.10 16.60
CA GLY A 200 -4.24 -9.82 17.82
C GLY A 200 -3.41 -9.32 19.01
N THR A 201 -2.16 -8.93 18.80
CA THR A 201 -1.25 -8.50 19.87
C THR A 201 -0.57 -7.17 19.51
N PRO A 202 -0.45 -6.21 20.46
CA PRO A 202 0.23 -4.95 20.19
C PRO A 202 1.75 -5.14 20.03
N VAL A 203 2.31 -4.57 18.96
CA VAL A 203 3.73 -4.64 18.61
C VAL A 203 4.32 -3.24 18.51
N SER A 204 5.53 -3.07 19.07
CA SER A 204 6.32 -1.84 18.99
C SER A 204 7.34 -1.89 17.86
N GLY A 205 7.77 -0.73 17.38
CA GLY A 205 8.79 -0.59 16.33
C GLY A 205 10.08 -1.34 16.65
N GLU A 206 10.50 -1.37 17.92
CA GLU A 206 11.66 -2.14 18.38
C GLU A 206 11.58 -3.63 18.02
N THR A 207 10.38 -4.23 18.06
CA THR A 207 10.17 -5.64 17.71
C THR A 207 10.23 -5.84 16.20
N VAL A 208 9.78 -4.85 15.44
CA VAL A 208 9.91 -4.82 13.97
C VAL A 208 11.37 -4.70 13.57
N ASP A 209 12.18 -3.93 14.30
CA ASP A 209 13.62 -3.79 14.03
C ASP A 209 14.40 -5.08 14.32
N VAL A 210 14.01 -5.82 15.37
CA VAL A 210 14.56 -7.16 15.64
C VAL A 210 14.15 -8.14 14.53
N ALA A 211 12.90 -8.07 14.05
CA ALA A 211 12.46 -8.85 12.89
C ALA A 211 13.28 -8.50 11.64
N ASP A 212 13.55 -7.22 11.38
CA ASP A 212 14.38 -6.79 10.25
C ASP A 212 15.82 -7.27 10.35
N LEU A 213 16.45 -7.20 11.53
CA LEU A 213 17.78 -7.76 11.75
C LEU A 213 17.81 -9.27 11.47
N LEU A 214 16.78 -10.01 11.90
CA LEU A 214 16.69 -11.44 11.61
C LEU A 214 16.56 -11.69 10.10
N LEU A 215 15.75 -10.91 9.40
CA LEU A 215 15.58 -11.01 7.94
C LEU A 215 16.85 -10.64 7.15
N GLU A 216 17.70 -9.76 7.70
CA GLU A 216 18.99 -9.38 7.11
C GLU A 216 20.07 -10.44 7.29
N ILE A 217 20.06 -11.15 8.42
CA ILE A 217 21.08 -12.16 8.74
C ILE A 217 20.73 -13.53 8.14
N THR A 218 19.44 -13.82 7.94
CA THR A 218 18.94 -15.13 7.48
C THR A 218 18.32 -15.04 6.10
N ASP A 219 18.29 -16.15 5.38
CA ASP A 219 17.51 -16.38 4.15
C ASP A 219 16.89 -17.79 4.17
N HIS A 220 16.29 -18.26 3.08
CA HIS A 220 15.69 -19.61 3.03
C HIS A 220 16.71 -20.74 3.04
N ALA A 221 17.93 -20.52 2.53
CA ALA A 221 19.00 -21.50 2.55
C ALA A 221 19.72 -21.55 3.91
N GLN A 222 19.74 -20.42 4.63
CA GLN A 222 20.32 -20.21 5.94
C GLN A 222 19.30 -19.54 6.86
N SER A 223 18.30 -20.31 7.27
CA SER A 223 17.21 -19.85 8.15
C SER A 223 17.62 -19.69 9.61
N THR A 224 18.86 -20.06 9.96
CA THR A 224 19.40 -20.01 11.33
C THR A 224 20.51 -18.99 11.43
N CYS A 225 20.54 -18.21 12.52
CA CYS A 225 21.62 -17.29 12.85
C CYS A 225 22.16 -17.50 14.26
N GLU A 226 23.44 -17.21 14.45
CA GLU A 226 24.05 -17.21 15.78
C GLU A 226 23.50 -16.07 16.64
N ARG A 227 23.12 -16.40 17.88
CA ARG A 227 22.58 -15.44 18.83
C ARG A 227 23.58 -14.33 19.17
N THR A 228 24.87 -14.65 19.26
CA THR A 228 25.97 -13.70 19.50
C THR A 228 26.03 -12.64 18.40
N ARG A 229 25.98 -13.08 17.14
CA ARG A 229 25.96 -12.20 15.96
C ARG A 229 24.74 -11.28 15.97
N LEU A 230 23.55 -11.78 16.30
CA LEU A 230 22.35 -10.93 16.43
C LEU A 230 22.51 -9.87 17.53
N VAL A 231 23.06 -10.25 18.69
CA VAL A 231 23.29 -9.34 19.81
C VAL A 231 24.27 -8.23 19.44
N GLU A 232 25.36 -8.57 18.76
CA GLU A 232 26.34 -7.59 18.27
C GLU A 232 25.72 -6.59 17.30
N LEU A 233 24.99 -7.07 16.29
CA LEU A 233 24.31 -6.22 15.31
C LEU A 233 23.21 -5.36 15.97
N TRP A 234 22.47 -5.92 16.91
CA TRP A 234 21.52 -5.16 17.72
C TRP A 234 22.21 -4.03 18.47
N HIS A 235 23.34 -4.29 19.13
CA HIS A 235 24.11 -3.27 19.83
C HIS A 235 24.68 -2.19 18.90
N GLN A 236 25.03 -2.54 17.65
CA GLN A 236 25.47 -1.57 16.65
C GLN A 236 24.33 -0.67 16.14
N ARG A 237 23.09 -1.19 16.04
CA ARG A 237 21.89 -0.39 15.69
C ARG A 237 21.29 0.39 16.86
N THR A 238 21.64 0.01 18.09
CA THR A 238 21.10 0.58 19.32
C THR A 238 21.45 2.05 19.64
N PRO A 239 22.51 2.70 19.13
CA PRO A 239 22.80 4.11 19.42
C PRO A 239 21.63 5.05 19.12
N ASP A 240 20.77 4.69 18.15
CA ASP A 240 19.57 5.43 17.75
C ASP A 240 18.37 5.25 18.71
N LEU A 241 18.37 4.19 19.54
CA LEU A 241 17.32 3.91 20.53
C LEU A 241 17.37 4.84 21.76
N LEU A 242 18.47 5.58 21.95
CA LEU A 242 18.75 6.39 23.14
C LEU A 242 18.55 7.90 22.92
N HIS A 243 17.95 8.33 21.82
CA HIS A 243 17.72 9.76 21.54
C HIS A 243 16.55 10.37 22.32
N SER A 244 15.68 9.57 22.92
CA SER A 244 14.60 10.09 23.77
C SER A 244 15.03 10.20 25.24
N PRO A 245 14.65 11.27 25.97
CA PRO A 245 14.93 11.40 27.40
C PRO A 245 14.41 10.22 28.24
N ALA A 246 13.28 9.62 27.82
CA ALA A 246 12.69 8.45 28.46
C ALA A 246 13.54 7.18 28.27
N ALA A 247 14.15 7.00 27.10
CA ALA A 247 15.07 5.88 26.85
C ALA A 247 16.39 6.02 27.61
N GLN A 248 16.90 7.26 27.78
CA GLN A 248 18.07 7.54 28.61
C GLN A 248 17.81 7.29 30.10
N LEU A 249 16.64 7.68 30.60
CA LEU A 249 16.17 7.36 31.97
C LEU A 249 15.97 5.86 32.19
N ALA A 250 15.46 5.13 31.20
CA ALA A 250 15.33 3.68 31.29
C ALA A 250 16.69 2.97 31.23
N ALA A 251 17.62 3.45 30.39
CA ALA A 251 18.97 2.91 30.27
C ALA A 251 19.79 3.06 31.57
N THR A 252 19.68 4.21 32.22
CA THR A 252 20.29 4.49 33.53
C THR A 252 19.67 3.63 34.64
N LYS A 253 18.35 3.43 34.63
CA LYS A 253 17.65 2.56 35.60
C LYS A 253 18.01 1.07 35.45
N HIS A 254 18.41 0.63 34.26
CA HIS A 254 18.72 -0.78 33.96
C HIS A 254 20.24 -1.10 33.94
N ASN A 255 21.09 -0.24 34.52
CA ASN A 255 22.56 -0.45 34.62
C ASN A 255 23.21 -0.90 33.30
N GLY A 256 22.83 -0.28 32.17
CA GLY A 256 23.39 -0.60 30.85
C GLY A 256 22.84 -1.89 30.19
N ARG A 257 21.93 -2.64 30.83
CA ARG A 257 21.30 -3.86 30.27
C ARG A 257 19.96 -3.61 29.56
N TYR A 258 19.59 -2.35 29.37
CA TYR A 258 18.32 -1.95 28.75
C TYR A 258 18.14 -2.54 27.35
N THR A 259 19.19 -2.51 26.57
CA THR A 259 19.22 -2.92 25.17
C THR A 259 19.07 -4.44 25.06
N THR A 260 19.73 -5.19 25.93
CA THR A 260 19.59 -6.65 26.07
C THR A 260 18.19 -7.04 26.57
N HIS A 261 17.61 -6.28 27.49
CA HIS A 261 16.24 -6.51 27.98
C HIS A 261 15.20 -6.31 26.86
N ARG A 262 15.34 -5.26 26.05
CA ARG A 262 14.47 -4.99 24.90
C ARG A 262 14.58 -6.09 23.85
N LEU A 263 15.79 -6.45 23.46
CA LEU A 263 16.03 -7.57 22.52
C LEU A 263 15.38 -8.86 23.04
N ARG A 264 15.56 -9.18 24.32
CA ARG A 264 14.94 -10.37 24.94
C ARG A 264 13.41 -10.33 24.83
N ARG A 265 12.79 -9.17 25.12
CA ARG A 265 11.33 -8.99 25.04
C ARG A 265 10.82 -9.20 23.61
N SER A 266 11.46 -8.58 22.63
CA SER A 266 11.10 -8.73 21.21
C SER A 266 11.28 -10.16 20.73
N LEU A 267 12.38 -10.82 21.08
CA LEU A 267 12.60 -12.23 20.74
C LEU A 267 11.57 -13.16 21.39
N THR A 268 11.16 -12.89 22.64
CA THR A 268 10.10 -13.67 23.29
C THR A 268 8.76 -13.47 22.60
N TYR A 269 8.43 -12.24 22.17
CA TYR A 269 7.23 -11.99 21.38
C TYR A 269 7.24 -12.78 20.06
N LEU A 270 8.32 -12.67 19.28
CA LEU A 270 8.44 -13.35 17.98
C LEU A 270 8.35 -14.87 18.11
N GLU A 271 8.91 -15.43 19.19
CA GLU A 271 8.83 -16.87 19.48
C GLU A 271 7.41 -17.29 19.86
N LEU A 272 6.70 -16.51 20.69
CA LEU A 272 5.31 -16.80 21.07
C LEU A 272 4.35 -16.79 19.88
N GLN A 273 4.61 -15.95 18.88
CA GLN A 273 3.86 -15.90 17.62
C GLN A 273 4.29 -16.98 16.61
N GLY A 274 5.20 -17.88 16.99
CA GLY A 274 5.69 -18.95 16.12
C GLY A 274 6.51 -18.46 14.92
N LEU A 275 7.05 -17.24 14.98
CA LEU A 275 7.84 -16.65 13.90
C LEU A 275 9.30 -17.13 13.93
N ILE A 276 9.81 -17.41 15.13
CA ILE A 276 11.16 -17.90 15.38
C ILE A 276 11.16 -19.04 16.40
N ALA A 277 12.18 -19.89 16.36
CA ALA A 277 12.56 -20.79 17.43
C ALA A 277 13.94 -20.37 17.99
N ARG A 278 14.13 -20.50 19.30
CA ARG A 278 15.40 -20.15 19.95
C ARG A 278 16.01 -21.37 20.62
N THR A 279 17.30 -21.59 20.38
CA THR A 279 18.13 -22.48 21.18
C THR A 279 19.05 -21.65 22.07
N THR A 280 19.94 -22.31 22.82
CA THR A 280 20.93 -21.64 23.66
C THR A 280 21.87 -20.75 22.84
N HIS A 281 22.20 -21.15 21.61
CA HIS A 281 23.22 -20.51 20.79
C HIS A 281 22.70 -19.94 19.47
N GLU A 282 21.52 -20.36 19.03
CA GLU A 282 21.01 -20.06 17.70
C GLU A 282 19.55 -19.59 17.74
N ILE A 283 19.18 -18.85 16.70
CA ILE A 283 17.81 -18.42 16.44
C ILE A 283 17.46 -18.85 15.03
N THR A 284 16.42 -19.66 14.89
CA THR A 284 15.90 -20.16 13.60
C THR A 284 14.63 -19.41 13.24
N VAL A 285 14.58 -18.86 12.03
CA VAL A 285 13.38 -18.23 11.47
C VAL A 285 12.46 -19.32 10.93
N LEU A 286 11.27 -19.42 11.52
CA LEU A 286 10.26 -20.42 11.16
C LEU A 286 9.29 -19.90 10.09
N ASN A 287 8.92 -18.63 10.19
CA ASN A 287 7.94 -18.02 9.28
C ASN A 287 8.42 -16.66 8.78
N ARG A 288 9.24 -16.71 7.73
CA ARG A 288 9.83 -15.53 7.08
C ARG A 288 8.77 -14.59 6.48
N ALA A 289 7.77 -15.17 5.82
CA ALA A 289 6.67 -14.40 5.22
C ALA A 289 5.92 -13.58 6.26
N ALA A 290 5.65 -14.14 7.44
CA ALA A 290 4.98 -13.44 8.53
C ALA A 290 5.87 -12.36 9.18
N LEU A 291 7.20 -12.53 9.25
CA LEU A 291 8.11 -11.46 9.68
C LEU A 291 8.10 -10.26 8.71
N ILE A 292 8.00 -10.53 7.40
CA ILE A 292 7.90 -9.47 6.38
C ILE A 292 6.52 -8.82 6.42
N ALA A 293 5.45 -9.59 6.66
CA ALA A 293 4.11 -9.04 6.86
C ALA A 293 4.05 -8.12 8.09
N LEU A 294 4.68 -8.51 9.21
CA LEU A 294 4.80 -7.67 10.40
C LEU A 294 5.46 -6.33 10.07
N ARG A 295 6.55 -6.36 9.29
CA ARG A 295 7.23 -5.15 8.83
C ARG A 295 6.36 -4.30 7.92
N ARG A 296 5.69 -4.91 6.93
CA ARG A 296 4.82 -4.20 6.01
C ARG A 296 3.68 -3.51 6.74
N GLN A 297 3.02 -4.21 7.66
CA GLN A 297 1.93 -3.64 8.43
C GLN A 297 2.39 -2.45 9.28
N TRP A 298 3.57 -2.54 9.88
CA TRP A 298 4.18 -1.39 10.57
C TRP A 298 4.40 -0.23 9.62
N ASP A 299 4.97 -0.49 8.45
CA ASP A 299 5.27 0.54 7.46
C ASP A 299 4.00 1.17 6.88
N GLU A 300 2.94 0.39 6.65
CA GLU A 300 1.64 0.91 6.17
C GLU A 300 0.97 1.81 7.21
N GLU A 301 0.96 1.41 8.48
CA GLU A 301 0.31 2.16 9.55
C GLU A 301 1.10 3.42 9.96
N HIS A 302 2.42 3.39 9.78
CA HIS A 302 3.27 4.46 10.28
C HIS A 302 4.00 5.28 9.21
N PHE A 303 4.07 4.77 7.99
CA PHE A 303 4.58 5.47 6.81
C PHE A 303 3.64 5.23 5.63
N PRO A 304 2.33 5.54 5.76
CA PRO A 304 1.39 5.37 4.67
C PRO A 304 1.91 6.12 3.46
N LEU A 305 1.92 5.43 2.32
CA LEU A 305 2.42 5.99 1.06
C LEU A 305 1.49 7.09 0.49
N ASP A 306 0.27 7.20 1.01
CA ASP A 306 -0.81 7.96 0.37
C ASP A 306 -1.36 9.16 1.13
N ASP A 307 -0.98 9.46 2.37
CA ASP A 307 -1.55 10.62 3.08
C ASP A 307 -0.47 11.56 3.61
N ALA A 308 -0.10 12.52 2.77
CA ALA A 308 0.26 13.85 3.25
C ALA A 308 -0.53 14.85 2.41
N ASP A 309 -1.64 15.31 2.99
CA ASP A 309 -2.35 16.53 2.65
C ASP A 309 -1.42 17.58 2.04
N PHE A 310 -1.62 17.95 0.77
CA PHE A 310 -1.39 19.30 0.23
C PHE A 310 -2.26 19.52 -1.02
#